data_AF-A0A168R0G5-F1
#
_entry.id   AF-A0A168R0G5-F1
#
_cell.length_a   1.000
_cell.length_b   1.000
_cell.length_c   1.000
_cell.angle_alpha   90.00
_cell.angle_beta   90.00
_cell.angle_gamma   90.00
#
_symmetry.space_group_name_H-M   'P 1'
#
loop_
_entity.id
_entity.type
_entity.pdbx_description
1 polymer ?
#
loop_
_entity_poly.entity_id
_entity_poly.type
_entity_poly.pdbx_seq_one_letter_code
_entity_poly.pdbx_strand_id
1 'polypeptide(L)' 'MIGEQFAFEDQVCGAVVSVRKVFFRIGLWIKSADNDEIVQSIGKQLKQFLEVPPNLQVEFAPHGDVPTGGKPNRTIV' A
#
# COMPACT_ATOMS: atom_id res chain seq x y z
N MET A 1 -4.69 -11.43 6.41
CA MET A 1 -5.65 -10.44 7.00
C MET A 1 -6.96 -11.17 7.27
N ILE A 2 -7.80 -10.75 8.22
CA ILE A 2 -9.09 -11.45 8.48
C ILE A 2 -9.88 -11.54 7.16
N GLY A 3 -10.08 -12.78 6.67
CA GLY A 3 -10.87 -13.09 5.47
C GLY A 3 -10.14 -13.57 4.21
N GLU A 4 -8.81 -13.79 4.21
CA GLU A 4 -8.07 -14.36 3.04
C GLU A 4 -8.32 -13.62 1.69
N GLN A 5 -8.73 -12.35 1.73
CA GLN A 5 -9.28 -11.65 0.56
C GLN A 5 -8.23 -11.15 -0.44
N PHE A 6 -6.95 -11.29 -0.08
CA PHE A 6 -5.83 -10.90 -0.93
C PHE A 6 -5.25 -12.13 -1.63
N ALA A 7 -5.00 -12.02 -2.94
CA ALA A 7 -4.46 -13.15 -3.72
C ALA A 7 -3.04 -13.56 -3.28
N PHE A 8 -2.35 -12.68 -2.55
CA PHE A 8 -0.97 -12.85 -2.08
C PHE A 8 -0.90 -12.64 -0.56
N GLU A 9 -1.69 -13.38 0.20
CA GLU A 9 -1.76 -13.22 1.66
C GLU A 9 -0.45 -13.45 2.41
N ASP A 10 0.39 -14.38 1.95
CA ASP A 10 1.72 -14.65 2.54
C ASP A 10 2.68 -13.45 2.39
N GLN A 11 2.39 -12.59 1.41
CA GLN A 11 3.15 -11.37 1.18
C GLN A 11 2.68 -10.22 2.06
N VAL A 12 1.48 -10.27 2.65
CA VAL A 12 0.95 -9.17 3.47
C VAL A 12 1.40 -9.34 4.93
N CYS A 13 2.31 -8.48 5.40
CA CYS A 13 2.78 -8.49 6.78
C CYS A 13 1.78 -7.84 7.74
N GLY A 14 1.04 -6.83 7.27
CA GLY A 14 0.07 -6.12 8.11
C GLY A 14 -0.46 -4.84 7.47
N ALA A 15 -1.39 -4.19 8.16
CA ALA A 15 -1.93 -2.88 7.77
C ALA A 15 -1.72 -1.89 8.92
N VAL A 16 -1.48 -0.64 8.56
CA VAL A 16 -1.28 0.48 9.49
C VAL A 16 -2.24 1.60 9.13
N VAL A 17 -2.98 2.10 10.12
CA VAL A 17 -3.86 3.26 9.96
C VAL A 17 -3.35 4.37 10.88
N SER A 18 -2.94 5.48 10.29
CA SER A 18 -2.54 6.70 11.01
C SER A 18 -3.69 7.69 10.96
N VAL A 19 -4.37 7.87 12.09
CA VAL A 19 -5.43 8.88 12.25
C VAL A 19 -4.84 10.17 12.79
N ARG A 20 -4.95 11.28 12.04
CA ARG A 20 -4.56 12.64 12.50
C ARG A 20 -5.76 13.58 12.46
N LYS A 21 -5.65 14.74 13.13
CA LYS A 21 -6.73 15.73 13.22
C LYS A 21 -7.26 16.24 11.88
N VAL A 22 -6.41 16.28 10.84
CA VAL A 22 -6.74 16.89 9.53
C VAL A 22 -6.87 15.84 8.42
N PHE A 23 -6.18 14.71 8.54
CA PHE A 23 -6.20 13.65 7.54
C PHE A 23 -5.94 12.29 8.19
N PHE A 24 -6.42 11.24 7.54
CA PHE A 24 -6.03 9.87 7.86
C PHE A 24 -5.13 9.33 6.75
N ARG A 25 -4.21 8.44 7.10
CA ARG A 25 -3.36 7.72 6.15
C ARG A 25 -3.49 6.24 6.42
N ILE A 26 -3.81 5.48 5.39
CA ILE A 26 -3.86 4.02 5.44
C ILE A 26 -2.64 3.51 4.68
N GLY A 27 -1.92 2.57 5.25
CA GLY A 27 -0.77 1.92 4.65
C GLY A 27 -0.86 0.41 4.83
N LEU A 28 -0.35 -0.33 3.85
CA LEU A 28 -0.24 -1.78 3.91
C LEU A 28 1.24 -2.15 3.81
N TRP A 29 1.69 -3.06 4.66
CA TRP A 29 3.05 -3.58 4.65
C TRP A 29 3.08 -4.93 3.97
N ILE A 30 3.98 -5.05 3.01
CA ILE A 30 4.25 -6.30 2.31
C ILE A 30 5.69 -6.76 2.58
N LYS A 31 5.90 -8.06 2.46
CA LYS A 31 7.16 -8.74 2.78
C LYS A 31 8.25 -8.51 1.74
N SER A 32 7.88 -8.52 0.45
CA SER A 32 8.81 -8.29 -0.66
C SER A 32 8.34 -7.13 -1.52
N ALA A 33 9.28 -6.23 -1.83
CA ALA A 33 9.11 -5.14 -2.77
C ALA A 33 9.61 -5.49 -4.18
N ASP A 34 10.16 -6.70 -4.37
CA ASP A 34 10.86 -7.09 -5.59
C ASP A 34 9.91 -7.44 -6.74
N ASN A 35 8.65 -7.75 -6.42
CA ASN A 35 7.66 -8.18 -7.39
C ASN A 35 6.59 -7.10 -7.64
N ASP A 36 6.83 -6.27 -8.65
CA ASP A 36 5.93 -5.18 -9.05
C ASP A 36 4.50 -5.66 -9.39
N GLU A 37 4.33 -6.88 -9.90
CA GLU A 37 3.01 -7.44 -10.22
C GLU A 37 2.18 -7.69 -8.94
N ILE A 38 2.85 -8.20 -7.90
CA ILE A 38 2.25 -8.42 -6.59
C ILE A 38 1.89 -7.08 -5.95
N VAL A 39 2.81 -6.11 -5.97
CA VAL A 39 2.60 -4.75 -5.44
C VAL A 39 1.39 -4.08 -6.11
N GLN A 40 1.32 -4.14 -7.44
CA GLN A 40 0.20 -3.57 -8.20
C GLN A 40 -1.13 -4.28 -7.92
N SER A 41 -1.11 -5.61 -7.83
CA SER A 41 -2.33 -6.39 -7.55
C SER A 41 -2.89 -6.07 -6.16
N ILE A 42 -2.02 -6.04 -5.15
CA ILE A 42 -2.38 -5.67 -3.78
C ILE A 42 -2.88 -4.22 -3.72
N GLY A 43 -2.22 -3.28 -4.42
CA GLY A 43 -2.65 -1.89 -4.48
C GLY A 43 -4.03 -1.71 -5.12
N LYS A 44 -4.33 -2.45 -6.19
CA LYS A 44 -5.65 -2.47 -6.84
C LYS A 44 -6.72 -3.07 -5.92
N GLN A 45 -6.43 -4.19 -5.27
CA GLN A 45 -7.34 -4.81 -4.30
C GLN A 45 -7.62 -3.86 -3.11
N LEU A 46 -6.60 -3.17 -2.61
CA LEU A 46 -6.74 -2.19 -1.55
C LEU A 46 -7.66 -1.03 -1.98
N LYS A 47 -7.50 -0.49 -3.20
CA LYS A 47 -8.42 0.52 -3.75
C LYS A 47 -9.86 0.01 -3.84
N GLN A 48 -10.04 -1.24 -4.26
CA GLN A 48 -11.37 -1.87 -4.38
C GLN A 48 -12.03 -2.07 -3.01
N PHE A 49 -11.30 -2.57 -2.01
CA PHE A 49 -11.87 -2.83 -0.68
C PHE A 49 -12.19 -1.58 0.12
N LEU A 50 -11.38 -0.52 -0.05
CA LEU A 50 -11.62 0.77 0.59
C LEU A 50 -12.55 1.68 -0.23
N GLU A 51 -13.06 1.20 -1.36
CA GLU A 51 -13.88 1.97 -2.32
C GLU A 51 -13.27 3.35 -2.62
N VAL A 52 -11.94 3.37 -2.79
CA VAL A 52 -11.18 4.60 -2.95
C VAL A 52 -11.52 5.21 -4.31
N PRO A 53 -11.90 6.50 -4.36
CA PRO A 53 -12.25 7.14 -5.61
C PRO A 53 -11.03 7.20 -6.55
N PRO A 54 -11.24 7.10 -7.87
CA PRO A 54 -10.17 6.92 -8.85
C PRO A 54 -9.19 8.10 -8.94
N ASN A 55 -9.56 9.25 -8.39
CA ASN A 55 -8.70 10.43 -8.26
C ASN A 55 -7.65 10.31 -7.14
N LEU A 56 -7.81 9.38 -6.19
CA LEU A 56 -6.84 9.16 -5.13
C LEU A 56 -5.74 8.20 -5.63
N GLN A 57 -4.52 8.69 -5.68
CA GLN A 57 -3.36 7.89 -6.05
C GLN A 57 -2.86 7.09 -4.86
N VAL A 58 -2.44 5.85 -5.10
CA VAL A 58 -1.80 5.00 -4.09
C VAL A 58 -0.32 4.89 -4.43
N GLU A 59 0.51 5.27 -3.46
CA GLU A 59 1.96 5.21 -3.55
C GLU A 59 2.48 4.01 -2.78
N PHE A 60 3.53 3.37 -3.31
CA PHE A 60 4.22 2.27 -2.64
C PHE A 60 5.65 2.67 -2.33
N ALA A 61 6.03 2.59 -1.05
CA ALA A 61 7.38 2.88 -0.60
C ALA A 61 8.01 1.61 -0.03
N PRO A 62 9.11 1.08 -0.62
CA PRO A 62 9.82 -0.06 -0.07
C PRO A 62 10.53 0.30 1.24
N HIS A 63 10.57 -0.65 2.17
CA HIS A 63 11.29 -0.50 3.44
C HIS A 63 12.81 -0.49 3.17
N GLY A 64 13.39 0.71 3.11
CA GLY A 64 14.82 0.91 2.84
C GLY A 64 15.12 2.20 2.07
N ASP A 65 14.18 2.63 1.21
CA ASP A 65 14.29 3.88 0.44
C ASP A 65 13.62 5.05 1.18
N VAL A 66 14.13 5.37 2.36
CA VAL A 66 13.93 6.70 2.95
C VAL A 66 15.21 7.51 2.80
N PRO A 67 15.49 8.10 1.63
CA PRO A 67 16.43 9.20 1.59
C PRO A 67 15.78 10.32 2.40
N THR A 68 16.44 10.74 3.48
CA THR A 68 16.20 12.01 4.16
C THR A 68 16.01 13.11 3.10
N GLY A 69 14.75 13.42 2.77
CA GLY A 69 14.38 14.51 1.85
C GLY A 69 14.15 14.20 0.36
N GLY A 70 13.98 12.95 -0.09
CA GLY A 70 13.83 12.63 -1.53
C GLY A 70 12.51 11.96 -1.91
N LYS A 71 11.76 12.62 -2.80
CA LYS A 71 10.57 12.22 -3.62
C LYS A 71 9.90 10.85 -3.35
N PRO A 72 8.54 10.78 -3.27
CA PRO A 72 7.84 9.51 -3.17
C PRO A 72 8.12 8.66 -4.40
N ASN A 73 8.75 7.50 -4.19
CA ASN A 73 9.09 6.58 -5.26
C ASN A 73 7.84 5.77 -5.62
N ARG A 74 7.52 5.72 -6.93
CA ARG A 74 6.51 4.88 -7.61
C ARG A 74 5.04 5.07 -7.20
N THR A 75 4.32 5.85 -8.02
CA THR A 75 2.85 5.78 -8.14
C THR A 75 2.47 4.43 -8.74
N ILE A 76 1.70 3.63 -8.00
CA ILE A 76 1.35 2.28 -8.43
C ILE A 76 0.00 2.27 -9.15
N VAL A 77 -0.91 3.18 -8.79
CA VAL A 77 -2.27 3.31 -9.35
C VAL A 77 -2.92 4.63 -9.01
#